data_AF-A0A355A797-F1
#
_entry.id   AF-A0A355A797-F1
#
_cell.length_a   1.000
_cell.length_b   1.000
_cell.length_c   1.000
_cell.angle_alpha   90.00
_cell.angle_beta   90.00
_cell.angle_gamma   90.00
#
_symmetry.space_group_name_H-M   'P 1'
#
loop_
_entity.id
_entity.type
_entity.pdbx_description
1 polymer ?
#
loop_
_entity_poly.entity_id
_entity_poly.type
_entity_poly.pdbx_seq_one_letter_code
_entity_poly.pdbx_strand_id
1 'polypeptide(L)'
;MRASTARAGIDKKFSGNRDHPFLRWNGWRVLPIYIFLAVFVIVPIIKIAIDAFTDTQGIFTFKYVKSFFTDPFYLRALRNSMLLGLAVVVTTSILGFCSAYFLLRYEFAGKKLFSYLTIFPIIMPPLVGVMGFIFILGRAGTVNTILMDYFGFLRPLNFVYGWHGVLLVET
;
A
#
# COMPACT_ATOMS: atom_id res chain seq x y z
N MET A 1 13.11 60.15 -21.92
CA MET A 1 11.91 60.38 -21.09
C MET A 1 10.70 59.57 -21.62
N ARG A 2 10.82 58.25 -21.84
CA ARG A 2 9.78 57.42 -22.51
C ARG A 2 9.73 55.95 -22.03
N ALA A 3 10.19 55.68 -20.81
CA ALA A 3 10.24 54.31 -20.24
C ALA A 3 9.34 54.09 -19.01
N SER A 4 8.61 55.13 -18.55
CA SER A 4 7.82 55.05 -17.31
C SER A 4 6.38 54.57 -17.52
N THR A 5 5.79 54.82 -18.69
CA THR A 5 4.35 54.56 -18.94
C THR A 5 4.01 53.11 -19.33
N ALA A 6 4.99 52.27 -19.67
CA ALA A 6 4.73 50.88 -20.06
C ALA A 6 4.63 49.90 -18.87
N ARG A 7 5.31 50.19 -17.74
CA ARG A 7 5.25 49.33 -16.54
C ARG A 7 3.90 49.41 -15.84
N ALA A 8 3.32 50.61 -15.74
CA ALA A 8 2.05 50.84 -15.07
C ALA A 8 0.84 50.07 -15.66
N GLY A 9 0.94 49.58 -16.89
CA GLY A 9 -0.10 48.77 -17.55
C GLY A 9 -0.02 47.27 -17.25
N ILE A 10 1.15 46.74 -16.90
CA ILE A 10 1.35 45.32 -16.60
C ILE A 10 0.95 45.01 -15.16
N ASP A 11 1.25 45.93 -14.26
CA ASP A 11 1.02 45.78 -12.81
C ASP A 11 -0.49 45.73 -12.47
N LYS A 12 -1.32 46.45 -13.23
CA LYS A 12 -2.78 46.49 -13.03
C LYS A 12 -3.49 45.19 -13.46
N LYS A 13 -2.91 44.37 -14.34
CA LYS A 13 -3.55 43.14 -14.82
C LYS A 13 -3.44 41.97 -13.83
N PHE A 14 -2.52 42.05 -12.87
CA PHE A 14 -2.35 41.07 -11.80
C PHE A 14 -3.10 41.42 -10.49
N SER A 15 -3.65 42.63 -10.40
CA SER A 15 -4.53 43.08 -9.30
C SER A 15 -6.01 42.77 -9.60
N GLY A 16 -6.28 41.67 -10.31
CA GLY A 16 -7.62 41.12 -10.47
C GLY A 16 -7.99 40.31 -9.25
N ASN A 17 -8.89 40.87 -8.45
CA ASN A 17 -9.74 40.22 -7.44
C ASN A 17 -9.75 38.68 -7.53
N ARG A 18 -8.86 38.01 -6.78
CA ARG A 18 -8.79 36.54 -6.69
C ARG A 18 -9.81 36.01 -5.69
N ASP A 19 -11.06 36.41 -5.85
CA ASP A 19 -12.17 35.82 -5.13
C ASP A 19 -12.42 34.44 -5.74
N HIS A 20 -11.60 33.45 -5.38
CA HIS A 20 -11.83 32.06 -5.76
C HIS A 20 -13.21 31.66 -5.19
N PRO A 21 -14.24 31.43 -6.03
CA PRO A 21 -15.60 31.14 -5.56
C PRO A 21 -15.66 29.81 -4.77
N PHE A 22 -14.66 28.95 -4.93
CA PHE A 22 -14.50 27.70 -4.20
C PHE A 22 -14.04 27.88 -2.74
N LEU A 23 -13.46 29.03 -2.36
CA LEU A 23 -12.90 29.25 -1.01
C LEU A 23 -13.86 29.97 -0.06
N ARG A 24 -15.09 30.30 -0.48
CA ARG A 24 -16.16 30.81 0.40
C ARG A 24 -17.06 29.69 0.92
N TRP A 25 -16.55 28.45 0.92
CA TRP A 25 -17.23 27.33 1.56
C TRP A 25 -17.14 27.49 3.07
N ASN A 26 -18.21 28.05 3.63
CA ASN A 26 -18.56 27.99 5.04
C ASN A 26 -18.29 26.56 5.59
N GLY A 27 -17.21 26.39 6.34
CA GLY A 27 -16.72 25.09 6.82
C GLY A 27 -17.74 24.30 7.65
N TRP A 28 -18.77 24.97 8.18
CA TRP A 28 -19.86 24.30 8.89
C TRP A 28 -20.71 23.38 8.00
N ARG A 29 -20.74 23.59 6.67
CA ARG A 29 -21.49 22.75 5.72
C ARG A 29 -20.85 21.37 5.51
N VAL A 30 -19.54 21.25 5.72
CA VAL A 30 -18.81 19.97 5.63
C VAL A 30 -18.65 19.29 6.99
N LEU A 31 -18.88 20.00 8.08
CA LEU A 31 -18.83 19.44 9.42
C LEU A 31 -19.67 18.16 9.60
N PRO A 32 -20.92 18.05 9.09
CA PRO A 32 -21.69 16.81 9.24
C PRO A 32 -21.05 15.62 8.51
N ILE A 33 -20.35 15.82 7.39
CA ILE A 33 -19.68 14.72 6.70
C ILE A 33 -18.46 14.22 7.47
N TYR A 34 -17.70 15.14 8.09
CA TYR A 34 -16.59 14.76 8.97
C TYR A 34 -17.09 14.04 10.23
N ILE A 35 -18.18 14.51 10.84
CA ILE A 35 -18.79 13.84 12.00
C ILE A 35 -19.28 12.44 11.62
N PHE A 36 -19.96 12.30 10.48
CA PHE A 36 -20.41 11.00 10.00
C PHE A 36 -19.24 10.04 9.76
N LEU A 37 -18.19 10.47 9.07
CA LEU A 37 -16.99 9.66 8.84
C LEU A 37 -16.30 9.29 10.16
N ALA A 38 -16.18 10.25 11.09
CA ALA A 38 -15.59 10.00 12.40
C ALA A 38 -16.40 8.97 13.19
N VAL A 39 -17.72 9.11 13.26
CA VAL A 39 -18.59 8.13 13.94
C VAL A 39 -18.49 6.76 13.28
N PHE A 40 -18.54 6.69 11.95
CA PHE A 40 -18.49 5.44 11.20
C PHE A 40 -17.18 4.66 11.43
N VAL A 41 -16.05 5.36 11.60
CA VAL A 41 -14.75 4.73 11.86
C VAL A 41 -14.52 4.48 13.35
N ILE A 42 -14.82 5.46 14.21
CA ILE A 42 -14.49 5.40 15.64
C ILE A 42 -15.39 4.40 16.37
N VAL A 43 -16.69 4.35 16.06
CA VAL A 43 -17.63 3.45 16.73
C VAL A 43 -17.24 1.97 16.61
N PRO A 44 -16.95 1.38 15.42
CA PRO A 44 -16.54 -0.01 15.33
C PRO A 44 -15.19 -0.27 16.02
N ILE A 45 -14.25 0.68 15.99
CA ILE A 45 -12.97 0.55 16.72
C ILE A 45 -13.22 0.48 18.22
N ILE A 46 -14.07 1.35 18.76
CA ILE A 46 -14.45 1.32 20.18
C ILE A 46 -15.17 0.01 20.52
N LYS A 47 -16.08 -0.47 19.66
CA LYS A 47 -16.76 -1.75 19.88
C LYS A 47 -15.78 -2.93 19.95
N ILE A 48 -14.85 -3.03 19.00
CA ILE A 48 -13.80 -4.06 19.02
C ILE A 48 -12.95 -3.95 20.29
N ALA A 49 -12.64 -2.72 20.73
CA ALA A 49 -11.90 -2.50 21.95
C ALA A 49 -12.68 -2.96 23.19
N ILE A 50 -13.99 -2.68 23.28
CA ILE A 50 -14.84 -3.14 24.39
C ILE A 50 -14.98 -4.67 24.37
N ASP A 51 -15.21 -5.26 23.20
CA ASP A 51 -15.35 -6.71 23.01
C ASP A 51 -14.06 -7.45 23.39
N ALA A 52 -12.89 -6.84 23.22
CA ALA A 52 -11.62 -7.41 23.66
C ALA A 52 -11.54 -7.62 25.19
N PHE A 53 -12.33 -6.85 25.97
CA PHE A 53 -12.40 -6.95 27.43
C PHE A 53 -13.76 -7.41 27.95
N THR A 54 -14.69 -7.84 27.09
CA THR A 54 -16.05 -8.18 27.51
C THR A 54 -16.42 -9.57 27.01
N ASP A 55 -17.03 -10.40 27.86
CA ASP A 55 -17.51 -11.73 27.44
C ASP A 55 -18.84 -11.63 26.68
N THR A 56 -19.29 -12.71 26.05
CA THR A 56 -20.56 -12.77 25.28
C THR A 56 -21.79 -12.36 26.11
N GLN A 57 -21.67 -12.38 27.44
CA GLN A 57 -22.68 -11.99 28.43
C GLN A 57 -22.57 -10.52 28.89
N GLY A 58 -21.65 -9.72 28.35
CA GLY A 58 -21.46 -8.31 28.75
C GLY A 58 -20.61 -8.13 30.01
N ILE A 59 -19.99 -9.18 30.52
CA ILE A 59 -19.17 -9.14 31.75
C ILE A 59 -17.73 -8.81 31.39
N PHE A 60 -17.14 -7.83 32.09
CA PHE A 60 -15.75 -7.45 31.90
C PHE A 60 -14.80 -8.61 32.26
N THR A 61 -13.95 -9.02 31.32
CA THR A 61 -13.04 -10.16 31.45
C THR A 61 -11.69 -9.89 30.79
N PHE A 62 -10.62 -10.33 31.45
CA PHE A 62 -9.25 -10.32 30.88
C PHE A 62 -8.89 -11.62 30.15
N LYS A 63 -9.85 -12.56 30.03
CA LYS A 63 -9.61 -13.89 29.49
C LYS A 63 -9.06 -13.85 28.05
N TYR A 64 -9.66 -13.06 27.17
CA TYR A 64 -9.26 -12.99 25.75
C TYR A 64 -7.89 -12.35 25.57
N VAL A 65 -7.62 -11.25 26.29
CA VAL A 65 -6.30 -10.62 26.31
C VAL A 65 -5.23 -11.57 26.83
N LYS A 66 -5.49 -12.27 27.95
CA LYS A 66 -4.56 -13.25 28.50
C LYS A 66 -4.35 -14.42 27.52
N SER A 67 -5.40 -14.89 26.87
CA SER A 67 -5.32 -15.96 25.86
C SER A 67 -4.45 -15.55 24.68
N PHE A 68 -4.53 -14.30 24.23
CA PHE A 68 -3.69 -13.78 23.16
C PHE A 68 -2.19 -13.86 23.49
N PHE A 69 -1.81 -13.46 24.71
CA PHE A 69 -0.41 -13.47 25.14
C PHE A 69 0.10 -14.83 25.63
N THR A 70 -0.78 -15.82 25.81
CA THR A 70 -0.39 -17.16 26.28
C THR A 70 -0.45 -18.21 25.19
N ASP A 71 -1.28 -18.03 24.16
CA ASP A 71 -1.38 -18.96 23.05
C ASP A 71 -0.17 -18.81 22.11
N PRO A 72 0.63 -19.88 21.93
CA PRO A 72 1.77 -19.86 21.01
C PRO A 72 1.38 -19.62 19.55
N PHE A 73 0.13 -19.85 19.16
CA PHE A 73 -0.37 -19.57 17.82
C PHE A 73 -0.44 -18.06 17.55
N TYR A 74 -1.07 -17.28 18.43
CA TYR A 74 -1.18 -15.83 18.27
C TYR A 74 0.19 -15.14 18.33
N LEU A 75 1.05 -15.56 19.25
CA LEU A 75 2.41 -15.01 19.35
C LEU A 75 3.27 -15.33 18.13
N ARG A 76 3.16 -16.55 17.57
CA ARG A 76 3.86 -16.90 16.32
C ARG A 76 3.33 -16.09 15.14
N ALA A 77 2.02 -15.92 15.03
CA ALA A 77 1.41 -15.09 13.98
C ALA A 77 1.89 -13.63 14.09
N LEU A 78 1.86 -13.04 15.29
CA LEU A 78 2.34 -11.68 15.54
C LEU A 78 3.81 -11.51 15.15
N ARG A 79 4.68 -12.42 15.61
CA ARG A 79 6.11 -12.40 15.27
C ARG A 79 6.33 -12.54 13.77
N ASN A 80 5.61 -13.44 13.11
CA ASN A 80 5.70 -13.63 11.66
C ASN A 80 5.24 -12.38 10.91
N SER A 81 4.11 -11.77 11.27
CA SER A 81 3.66 -10.52 10.61
C SER A 81 4.65 -9.37 10.81
N MET A 82 5.22 -9.23 12.01
CA MET A 82 6.22 -8.19 12.29
C MET A 82 7.52 -8.39 11.50
N LEU A 83 8.07 -9.60 11.52
CA LEU A 83 9.29 -9.92 10.78
C LEU A 83 9.06 -9.79 9.26
N LEU A 84 7.87 -10.15 8.78
CA LEU A 84 7.54 -10.09 7.36
C LEU A 84 7.41 -8.64 6.94
N GLY A 85 6.66 -7.84 7.69
CA GLY A 85 6.50 -6.41 7.44
C GLY A 85 7.84 -5.68 7.41
N LEU A 86 8.74 -5.97 8.35
CA LEU A 86 10.08 -5.38 8.34
C LEU A 86 10.89 -5.79 7.11
N ALA A 87 10.86 -7.09 6.75
CA ALA A 87 11.54 -7.58 5.57
C ALA A 87 10.99 -6.92 4.30
N VAL A 88 9.66 -6.84 4.15
CA VAL A 88 8.98 -6.17 3.04
C VAL A 88 9.37 -4.70 2.96
N VAL A 89 9.38 -3.96 4.07
CA VAL A 89 9.79 -2.54 4.07
C VAL A 89 11.22 -2.38 3.55
N VAL A 90 12.14 -3.24 3.98
CA VAL A 90 13.54 -3.18 3.53
C VAL A 90 13.65 -3.51 2.04
N THR A 91 13.05 -4.62 1.59
CA THR A 91 13.15 -5.07 0.20
C THR A 91 12.46 -4.10 -0.76
N THR A 92 11.25 -3.62 -0.42
CA THR A 92 10.50 -2.66 -1.24
C THR A 92 11.21 -1.31 -1.30
N SER A 93 11.79 -0.85 -0.20
CA SER A 93 12.56 0.40 -0.18
C SER A 93 13.77 0.33 -1.09
N ILE A 94 14.51 -0.80 -1.08
CA ILE A 94 15.66 -1.00 -1.97
C ILE A 94 15.21 -1.03 -3.43
N LEU A 95 14.23 -1.86 -3.78
CA LEU A 95 13.77 -1.97 -5.17
C LEU A 95 13.10 -0.70 -5.69
N GLY A 96 12.28 -0.06 -4.86
CA GLY A 96 11.61 1.21 -5.16
C GLY A 96 12.59 2.35 -5.32
N PHE A 97 13.59 2.46 -4.43
CA PHE A 97 14.65 3.46 -4.55
C PHE A 97 15.49 3.25 -5.81
N CYS A 98 15.91 2.02 -6.10
CA CYS A 98 16.63 1.68 -7.33
C CYS A 98 15.81 2.06 -8.56
N SER A 99 14.53 1.67 -8.61
CA SER A 99 13.64 1.93 -9.75
C SER A 99 13.40 3.43 -9.94
N ALA A 100 13.15 4.18 -8.86
CA ALA A 100 12.99 5.63 -8.90
C ALA A 100 14.28 6.34 -9.35
N TYR A 101 15.44 5.88 -8.87
CA TYR A 101 16.74 6.41 -9.26
C TYR A 101 16.99 6.22 -10.76
N PHE A 102 16.73 5.02 -11.29
CA PHE A 102 16.88 4.74 -12.72
C PHE A 102 15.96 5.62 -13.58
N LEU A 103 14.69 5.76 -13.19
CA LEU A 103 13.71 6.57 -13.90
C LEU A 103 14.05 8.06 -13.90
N LEU A 104 14.61 8.59 -12.80
CA LEU A 104 14.94 10.01 -12.66
C LEU A 104 16.29 10.38 -13.29
N ARG A 105 17.27 9.48 -13.23
CA ARG A 105 18.66 9.80 -13.62
C ARG A 105 19.04 9.35 -15.02
N TYR A 106 18.36 8.36 -15.59
CA TYR A 106 18.69 7.83 -16.92
C TYR A 106 17.58 8.07 -17.94
N GLU A 107 18.00 8.35 -19.17
CA GLU A 107 17.15 8.43 -20.36
C GLU A 107 17.46 7.19 -21.21
N PHE A 108 16.59 6.17 -21.18
CA PHE A 108 16.76 4.93 -21.94
C PHE A 108 15.55 4.65 -22.82
N ALA A 109 15.79 3.95 -23.95
CA ALA A 109 14.72 3.51 -24.83
C ALA A 109 13.81 2.51 -24.07
N GLY A 110 12.55 2.89 -23.83
CA GLY A 110 11.59 2.11 -23.03
C GLY A 110 11.23 2.70 -21.66
N LYS A 111 11.78 3.86 -21.28
CA LYS A 111 11.46 4.56 -20.02
C LYS A 111 9.95 4.67 -19.73
N LYS A 112 9.14 5.03 -20.74
CA LYS A 112 7.68 5.11 -20.61
C LYS A 112 7.04 3.75 -20.28
N LEU A 113 7.47 2.68 -20.96
CA LEU A 113 6.98 1.33 -20.70
C LEU A 113 7.33 0.88 -19.29
N PHE A 114 8.57 1.09 -18.85
CA PHE A 114 9.00 0.76 -17.49
C PHE A 114 8.20 1.53 -16.43
N SER A 115 7.92 2.81 -16.67
CA SER A 115 7.06 3.62 -15.80
C SER A 115 5.64 3.06 -15.71
N TYR A 116 5.06 2.60 -16.81
CA TYR A 116 3.72 1.98 -16.79
C TYR A 116 3.73 0.62 -16.06
N LEU A 117 4.75 -0.20 -16.30
CA LEU A 117 4.90 -1.49 -15.61
C LEU A 117 5.04 -1.33 -14.09
N THR A 118 5.60 -0.21 -13.62
CA THR A 118 5.70 0.07 -12.17
C THR A 118 4.35 0.42 -11.54
N ILE A 119 3.46 1.08 -12.29
CA ILE A 119 2.12 1.48 -11.80
C ILE A 119 1.11 0.34 -11.93
N PHE A 120 1.34 -0.57 -12.88
CA PHE A 120 0.43 -1.66 -13.21
C PHE A 120 0.04 -2.56 -12.02
N PRO A 121 0.93 -2.96 -11.09
CA PRO A 121 0.57 -3.73 -9.90
C PRO A 121 -0.44 -3.03 -8.99
N ILE A 122 -0.45 -1.69 -8.96
CA ILE A 122 -1.39 -0.91 -8.13
C ILE A 122 -2.80 -0.94 -8.73
N ILE A 123 -2.90 -1.05 -10.06
CA ILE A 123 -4.19 -1.12 -10.77
C ILE A 123 -4.79 -2.53 -10.67
N MET A 124 -3.91 -3.55 -10.60
CA MET A 124 -4.30 -4.94 -10.43
C MET A 124 -5.02 -5.15 -9.09
N PRO A 125 -6.16 -5.87 -9.07
CA PRO A 125 -6.72 -6.37 -7.82
C PRO A 125 -5.69 -7.27 -7.12
N PRO A 126 -5.54 -7.21 -5.78
CA PRO A 126 -4.52 -7.96 -5.06
C PRO A 126 -4.53 -9.47 -5.34
N LEU A 127 -5.73 -10.04 -5.44
CA LEU A 127 -5.92 -11.47 -5.72
C LEU A 127 -5.34 -11.88 -7.08
N VAL A 128 -5.48 -11.02 -8.10
CA VAL A 128 -4.99 -11.31 -9.46
C VAL A 128 -3.47 -11.35 -9.46
N GLY A 129 -2.82 -10.42 -8.74
CA GLY A 129 -1.36 -10.41 -8.59
C GLY A 129 -0.84 -11.71 -7.99
N VAL A 130 -1.39 -12.13 -6.84
CA VAL A 130 -1.00 -13.37 -6.15
C VAL A 130 -1.21 -14.60 -7.04
N MET A 131 -2.36 -14.70 -7.72
CA MET A 131 -2.64 -15.81 -8.64
C MET A 131 -1.68 -15.83 -9.82
N GLY A 132 -1.33 -14.67 -10.37
CA GLY A 132 -0.32 -14.55 -11.43
C GLY A 132 1.03 -15.11 -11.01
N PHE A 133 1.50 -14.75 -9.81
CA PHE A 133 2.71 -15.31 -9.24
C PHE A 133 2.62 -16.83 -9.02
N ILE A 134 1.48 -17.35 -8.55
CA ILE A 134 1.28 -18.80 -8.38
C ILE A 134 1.29 -19.53 -9.74
N PHE A 135 0.68 -18.96 -10.77
CA PHE A 135 0.67 -19.60 -12.10
C PHE A 135 2.06 -19.59 -12.77
N ILE A 136 2.90 -18.60 -12.48
CA ILE A 136 4.24 -18.52 -13.06
C ILE A 136 5.25 -19.31 -12.21
N LEU A 137 5.27 -19.09 -10.90
CA LEU A 137 6.29 -19.56 -9.96
C LEU A 137 5.82 -20.70 -9.04
N GLY A 138 4.55 -21.11 -9.13
CA GLY A 138 4.02 -22.23 -8.36
C GLY A 138 4.65 -23.57 -8.74
N ARG A 139 4.30 -24.63 -8.00
CA ARG A 139 4.89 -25.97 -8.18
C ARG A 139 4.61 -26.57 -9.57
N ALA A 140 3.46 -26.23 -10.16
CA ALA A 140 3.08 -26.57 -11.53
C ALA A 140 3.06 -25.33 -12.44
N GLY A 141 3.78 -24.27 -12.05
CA GLY A 141 3.83 -23.03 -12.80
C GLY A 141 4.81 -23.10 -13.96
N THR A 142 4.66 -22.16 -14.91
CA THR A 142 5.43 -22.12 -16.16
C THR A 142 6.95 -22.18 -15.93
N VAL A 143 7.46 -21.51 -14.90
CA VAL A 143 8.91 -21.50 -14.59
C VAL A 143 9.38 -22.88 -14.16
N ASN A 144 8.64 -23.58 -13.30
CA ASN A 144 9.02 -24.93 -12.88
C ASN A 144 8.96 -25.92 -14.05
N THR A 145 7.96 -25.83 -14.91
CA THR A 145 7.86 -26.68 -16.10
C THR A 145 9.06 -26.47 -17.02
N ILE A 146 9.42 -25.22 -17.33
CA ILE A 146 10.59 -24.92 -18.18
C ILE A 146 11.88 -25.42 -17.53
N LEU A 147 12.05 -25.22 -16.22
CA LEU A 147 13.23 -25.70 -15.50
C LEU A 147 13.33 -27.23 -15.53
N MET A 148 12.21 -27.94 -15.35
CA MET A 148 12.19 -29.40 -15.39
C MET A 148 12.49 -29.94 -16.79
N ASP A 149 11.94 -29.31 -17.84
CA ASP A 149 12.11 -29.74 -19.22
C ASP A 149 13.54 -29.48 -19.74
N TYR A 150 14.12 -28.31 -19.45
CA TYR A 150 15.45 -27.93 -19.94
C TYR A 150 16.59 -28.40 -19.04
N PHE A 151 16.42 -28.35 -17.72
CA PHE A 151 17.48 -28.69 -16.76
C PHE A 151 17.32 -30.08 -16.12
N GLY A 152 16.24 -30.82 -16.45
CA GLY A 152 16.05 -32.20 -16.02
C GLY A 152 15.77 -32.37 -14.53
N PHE A 153 15.26 -31.33 -13.85
CA PHE A 153 14.94 -31.42 -12.42
C PHE A 153 13.85 -32.48 -12.15
N LEU A 154 14.14 -33.41 -11.25
CA LEU A 154 13.21 -34.51 -10.87
C LEU A 154 12.08 -34.08 -9.95
N ARG A 155 12.18 -32.88 -9.34
CA ARG A 155 11.17 -32.34 -8.42
C ARG A 155 11.00 -30.83 -8.64
N PRO A 156 9.77 -30.30 -8.58
CA PRO A 156 9.53 -28.87 -8.73
C PRO A 156 10.09 -28.10 -7.53
N LEU A 157 10.74 -26.97 -7.81
CA LEU A 157 11.29 -26.08 -6.78
C LEU A 157 10.18 -25.23 -6.18
N ASN A 158 10.28 -24.97 -4.88
CA ASN A 158 9.26 -24.22 -4.17
C ASN A 158 9.62 -22.73 -4.08
N PHE A 159 9.22 -21.94 -5.07
CA PHE A 159 9.47 -20.50 -5.10
C PHE A 159 8.46 -19.67 -4.31
N VAL A 160 7.17 -20.07 -4.30
CA VAL A 160 6.07 -19.22 -3.79
C VAL A 160 5.53 -19.69 -2.43
N TYR A 161 5.61 -20.98 -2.12
CA TYR A 161 4.98 -21.48 -0.90
C TYR A 161 5.92 -21.34 0.29
N GLY A 162 5.53 -20.53 1.26
CA GLY A 162 6.28 -20.29 2.48
C GLY A 162 6.69 -18.82 2.62
N TRP A 163 7.51 -18.56 3.63
CA TRP A 163 7.89 -17.21 4.03
C TRP A 163 8.53 -16.38 2.90
N HIS A 164 9.46 -16.98 2.17
CA HIS A 164 10.19 -16.33 1.09
C HIS A 164 9.30 -15.96 -0.09
N GLY A 165 8.33 -16.82 -0.42
CA GLY A 165 7.40 -16.55 -1.50
C GLY A 165 6.39 -15.47 -1.15
N VAL A 166 5.91 -15.43 0.10
CA VAL A 166 5.08 -14.32 0.58
C VAL A 166 5.86 -13.01 0.53
N LEU A 167 7.11 -13.00 1.02
CA LEU A 167 7.97 -11.82 0.94
C LEU A 167 8.17 -11.34 -0.51
N LEU A 168 8.39 -12.27 -1.45
CA LEU A 168 8.56 -11.95 -2.87
C LEU A 168 7.31 -11.31 -3.48
N VAL A 169 6.12 -11.81 -3.15
CA VAL A 169 4.86 -11.30 -3.72
C VAL A 169 4.48 -9.93 -3.14
N GLU A 170 4.83 -9.69 -1.88
CA GLU A 170 4.57 -8.42 -1.18
C GLU A 170 5.59 -7.31 -1.51
N THR A 171 6.74 -7.66 -2.13
CA THR A 171 7.81 -6.71 -2.48
C THR A 171 7.64 -6.17 -3.90
#